data_AF-A0A2G9MZZ1-F1
#
_entry.id   AF-A0A2G9MZZ1-F1
#
_cell.length_a   1.000
_cell.length_b   1.000
_cell.length_c   1.000
_cell.angle_alpha   90.00
_cell.angle_beta   90.00
_cell.angle_gamma   90.00
#
_symmetry.space_group_name_H-M   'P 1'
#
loop_
_entity.id
_entity.type
_entity.pdbx_description
1 polymer ?
#
loop_
_entity_poly.entity_id
_entity_poly.type
_entity_poly.pdbx_seq_one_letter_code
_entity_poly.pdbx_strand_id
1 'polypeptide(L)'
;MSGIFVHLEGSVEQVLNRLLDAGFFKTKAEAVRAGILELGKDYHVVKSNEEILDELAVAKMEKMQEELKSGGKRTLTLNEVRKKYPEAF
;
A
#
# COMPACT_ATOMS: atom_id res chain seq x y z
N MET A 1 -24.49 0.78 6.50
CA MET A 1 -23.53 1.91 6.47
C MET A 1 -23.32 2.33 7.91
N SER A 2 -22.17 2.06 8.53
CA SER A 2 -21.87 2.57 9.87
C SER A 2 -21.20 3.93 9.74
N GLY A 3 -21.75 4.94 10.42
CA GLY A 3 -21.13 6.25 10.57
C GLY A 3 -20.58 6.41 11.98
N ILE A 4 -19.49 7.15 12.12
CA ILE A 4 -18.92 7.53 13.43
C ILE A 4 -19.17 9.02 13.62
N PHE A 5 -19.74 9.39 14.77
CA PHE A 5 -19.87 10.78 15.18
C PHE A 5 -18.74 11.12 16.15
N VAL A 6 -17.99 12.17 15.83
CA VAL A 6 -16.91 12.69 16.67
C VAL A 6 -17.19 14.14 17.02
N HIS A 7 -16.98 14.48 18.29
CA HIS A 7 -17.08 15.85 18.78
C HIS A 7 -15.68 16.42 18.95
N LEU A 8 -15.39 17.54 18.28
CA LEU A 8 -14.08 18.19 18.30
C LEU A 8 -14.27 19.63 18.79
N GLU A 9 -13.53 20.01 19.81
CA GLU A 9 -13.57 21.36 20.39
C GLU A 9 -12.15 21.90 20.61
N GLY A 10 -12.05 23.22 20.78
CA GLY A 10 -10.81 23.89 21.14
C GLY A 10 -9.78 23.86 20.01
N SER A 11 -8.52 23.55 20.35
CA SER A 11 -7.40 23.63 19.41
C SER A 11 -7.55 22.70 18.20
N VAL A 12 -8.12 21.51 18.38
CA VAL A 12 -8.28 20.52 17.30
C VAL A 12 -9.30 21.01 16.27
N GLU A 13 -10.40 21.62 16.73
CA GLU A 13 -11.38 22.24 15.84
C GLU A 13 -10.76 23.39 15.04
N GLN A 14 -9.97 24.24 15.70
CA GLN A 14 -9.28 25.35 15.03
C GLN A 14 -8.31 24.88 13.96
N VAL A 15 -7.52 23.84 14.25
CA VAL A 15 -6.60 23.23 13.27
C VAL A 15 -7.37 22.65 12.10
N LEU A 16 -8.44 21.88 12.37
CA LEU A 16 -9.28 21.31 11.33
C LEU A 16 -9.84 22.39 10.40
N ASN A 17 -10.40 23.48 10.96
CA ASN A 17 -10.94 24.57 10.15
C ASN A 17 -9.84 25.25 9.32
N ARG A 18 -8.65 25.50 9.88
CA ARG A 18 -7.51 26.06 9.11
C ARG A 18 -7.07 25.19 7.95
N LEU A 19 -7.11 23.87 8.11
CA LEU A 19 -6.77 22.93 7.03
C LEU A 19 -7.76 23.00 5.87
N LEU A 20 -9.04 23.28 6.15
CA LEU A 20 -10.04 23.54 5.12
C LEU A 20 -9.85 24.92 4.48
N ASP A 21 -9.67 25.96 5.28
CA ASP A 21 -9.54 27.34 4.82
C ASP A 21 -8.31 27.53 3.92
N ALA A 22 -7.22 26.83 4.22
CA ALA A 22 -6.01 26.79 3.39
C ALA A 22 -6.15 25.94 2.12
N GLY A 23 -7.25 25.21 1.96
CA GLY A 23 -7.52 24.38 0.78
C GLY A 23 -6.79 23.04 0.76
N PHE A 24 -6.19 22.59 1.85
CA PHE A 24 -5.55 21.26 1.93
C PHE A 24 -6.59 20.13 1.82
N PHE A 25 -7.80 20.36 2.35
CA PHE A 25 -8.91 19.42 2.25
C PHE A 25 -10.19 20.14 1.86
N LYS A 26 -11.07 19.44 1.12
CA LYS A 26 -12.37 19.98 0.70
C LYS A 26 -13.42 19.81 1.79
N THR A 27 -13.32 18.77 2.61
CA THR A 27 -14.29 18.48 3.67
C THR A 27 -13.64 18.11 5.00
N LYS A 28 -14.34 18.37 6.12
CA LYS A 28 -13.89 17.97 7.47
C LYS A 28 -13.67 16.46 7.57
N ALA A 29 -14.53 15.67 6.92
CA ALA A 29 -14.44 14.22 6.93
C ALA A 29 -13.18 13.70 6.23
N GLU A 30 -12.73 14.35 5.14
CA GLU A 30 -11.46 14.00 4.47
C GLU A 30 -10.26 14.25 5.37
N ALA A 31 -10.20 15.42 6.01
CA ALA A 31 -9.13 15.77 6.93
C ALA A 31 -9.05 14.81 8.12
N VAL A 32 -10.20 14.46 8.72
CA VAL A 32 -10.26 13.48 9.82
C VAL A 32 -9.80 12.10 9.36
N ARG A 33 -10.22 11.63 8.18
CA ARG A 33 -9.75 10.34 7.63
C ARG A 33 -8.25 10.34 7.38
N ALA A 34 -7.71 11.42 6.81
CA ALA A 34 -6.28 11.56 6.59
C ALA A 34 -5.50 11.50 7.90
N GLY A 35 -5.96 12.21 8.94
CA GLY A 35 -5.36 12.14 10.28
C GLY A 35 -5.39 10.74 10.88
N ILE A 36 -6.52 10.02 10.79
CA ILE A 36 -6.62 8.64 11.29
C ILE A 36 -5.68 7.71 10.53
N LEU A 37 -5.56 7.85 9.21
CA LEU A 37 -4.65 7.04 8.40
C LEU A 37 -3.19 7.30 8.76
N GLU A 38 -2.82 8.55 9.00
CA GLU A 38 -1.46 8.90 9.41
C GLU A 38 -1.12 8.33 10.79
N LEU A 39 -2.03 8.48 11.76
CA LEU A 39 -1.90 7.83 13.07
C LEU A 39 -1.81 6.31 12.93
N GLY A 40 -2.56 5.71 12.01
CA GLY A 40 -2.49 4.28 11.72
C GLY A 40 -1.10 3.82 11.28
N LYS A 41 -0.35 4.66 10.55
CA LYS A 41 1.04 4.38 10.17
C LYS A 41 1.98 4.55 11.38
N ASP A 42 1.85 5.65 12.11
CA ASP A 42 2.72 5.98 13.26
C ASP A 42 2.65 4.92 14.37
N TYR A 43 1.47 4.31 14.56
CA TYR A 43 1.25 3.26 15.54
C TYR A 43 1.34 1.84 14.96
N HIS A 44 1.79 1.69 13.70
CA HIS A 44 1.89 0.40 12.99
C HIS A 44 0.59 -0.44 13.02
N VAL A 45 -0.56 0.22 13.07
CA VAL A 45 -1.89 -0.41 13.03
C VAL A 45 -2.33 -0.65 11.59
N VAL A 46 -1.85 0.18 10.67
CA VAL A 46 -2.02 0.02 9.23
C VAL A 46 -0.66 -0.30 8.63
N LYS A 47 -0.61 -1.35 7.81
CA LYS A 47 0.62 -1.75 7.11
C LYS A 47 1.12 -0.60 6.25
N SER A 48 2.42 -0.37 6.29
CA SER A 48 3.09 0.55 5.38
C SER A 48 2.97 0.04 3.94
N ASN A 49 3.17 0.94 2.97
CA ASN A 49 3.21 0.53 1.55
C ASN A 49 4.31 -0.50 1.29
N GLU A 50 5.44 -0.40 1.99
CA GLU A 50 6.55 -1.33 1.88
C GLU A 50 6.13 -2.74 2.36
N GLU A 51 5.48 -2.83 3.52
CA GLU A 51 4.96 -4.10 4.05
C GLU A 51 3.91 -4.72 3.11
N ILE A 52 3.03 -3.90 2.51
CA ILE A 52 2.05 -4.37 1.54
C ILE A 52 2.74 -4.90 0.27
N LEU A 53 3.77 -4.19 -0.21
CA LEU A 53 4.53 -4.60 -1.39
C LEU A 53 5.30 -5.89 -1.17
N ASP A 54 5.91 -6.05 0.01
CA ASP A 54 6.61 -7.27 0.40
C ASP A 54 5.66 -8.47 0.44
N GLU A 55 4.48 -8.32 1.03
CA GLU A 55 3.47 -9.37 1.05
C GLU A 55 2.99 -9.76 -0.36
N LEU A 56 2.79 -8.77 -1.23
CA LEU A 56 2.43 -9.01 -2.63
C LEU A 56 3.56 -9.72 -3.40
N ALA A 57 4.82 -9.37 -3.12
CA ALA A 57 5.98 -10.01 -3.71
C ALA A 57 6.08 -11.47 -3.28
N VAL A 58 5.91 -11.75 -1.98
CA VAL A 58 5.88 -13.11 -1.42
C VAL A 58 4.76 -13.93 -2.06
N ALA A 59 3.53 -13.42 -2.08
CA ALA A 59 2.39 -14.12 -2.69
C ALA A 59 2.62 -14.42 -4.18
N LYS A 60 3.27 -13.50 -4.91
CA LYS A 60 3.64 -13.73 -6.31
C LYS A 60 4.72 -14.79 -6.45
N MET A 61 5.74 -14.79 -5.59
CA MET A 61 6.79 -15.81 -5.57
C MET A 61 6.20 -17.20 -5.30
N GLU A 62 5.31 -17.33 -4.34
CA GLU A 62 4.61 -18.58 -4.03
C GLU A 62 3.82 -19.10 -5.24
N LYS A 63 3.02 -18.23 -5.87
CA LYS A 63 2.27 -18.58 -7.09
C LYS A 63 3.18 -19.03 -8.23
N MET A 64 4.28 -18.32 -8.47
CA MET A 64 5.26 -18.75 -9.49
C MET A 64 5.88 -20.11 -9.13
N GLN A 65 6.13 -20.37 -7.85
CA GLN A 65 6.67 -21.64 -7.39
C GLN A 65 5.67 -22.78 -7.56
N GLU A 66 4.38 -22.54 -7.36
CA GLU A 66 3.31 -23.50 -7.67
C GLU A 66 3.20 -23.78 -9.17
N GLU A 67 3.28 -22.76 -10.02
CA GLU A 67 3.30 -22.90 -11.48
C GLU A 67 4.52 -23.71 -11.97
N LEU A 68 5.68 -23.54 -11.32
CA LEU A 68 6.87 -24.34 -11.57
C LEU A 68 6.70 -25.80 -11.11
N LYS A 69 6.16 -26.02 -9.90
CA LYS A 69 5.92 -27.36 -9.34
C LYS A 69 4.89 -28.16 -10.13
N SER A 70 3.84 -27.50 -10.60
CA SER A 70 2.79 -28.09 -11.45
C SER A 70 3.26 -28.35 -12.90
N GLY A 71 4.50 -28.01 -13.25
CA GLY A 71 5.07 -28.23 -14.58
C GLY A 71 4.58 -27.24 -15.63
N GLY A 72 3.85 -26.19 -15.26
CA GLY A 72 3.33 -25.18 -16.19
C GLY A 72 4.42 -24.28 -16.79
N LYS A 73 5.60 -24.20 -16.15
CA LYS A 73 6.75 -23.46 -16.65
C LYS A 73 8.04 -24.27 -16.47
N ARG A 74 8.86 -24.33 -17.52
CA ARG A 74 10.20 -24.95 -17.47
C ARG A 74 11.22 -23.91 -17.01
N THR A 75 12.02 -24.25 -16.00
CA THR A 75 13.22 -23.48 -15.64
C THR A 75 14.25 -23.62 -16.75
N LEU A 76 14.86 -22.51 -17.16
CA LEU A 76 15.94 -22.49 -18.13
C LEU A 76 17.27 -22.28 -17.39
N THR A 77 18.28 -23.03 -17.80
CA THR A 77 19.66 -22.81 -17.35
C THR A 77 20.24 -21.53 -17.95
N LEU A 78 21.27 -20.96 -17.33
CA LEU A 78 21.90 -19.72 -17.78
C LEU A 78 22.35 -19.78 -19.25
N ASN A 79 22.87 -20.94 -19.68
CA ASN A 79 23.30 -21.19 -21.06
C ASN A 79 22.12 -21.23 -22.04
N GLU A 80 20.98 -21.82 -21.63
CA GLU A 80 19.77 -21.84 -22.46
C GLU A 80 19.15 -20.44 -22.60
N VAL A 81 19.19 -19.62 -21.53
CA VAL A 81 18.72 -18.23 -21.57
C VAL A 81 19.59 -17.40 -22.52
N ARG A 82 20.92 -17.49 -22.41
CA ARG A 82 21.86 -16.78 -23.31
C ARG A 82 21.67 -17.17 -24.78
N LYS A 83 21.35 -18.44 -25.05
CA LYS A 83 21.05 -18.91 -26.41
C LYS A 83 19.72 -18.39 -26.94
N LYS A 84 18.73 -18.20 -26.06
CA LYS A 84 17.37 -17.78 -26.43
C LYS A 84 17.21 -16.26 -26.51
N TYR A 85 17.96 -15.52 -25.71
CA TYR A 85 17.95 -14.06 -25.64
C TYR A 85 19.39 -13.51 -25.67
N PRO A 86 20.08 -13.61 -26.81
CA PRO A 86 21.46 -13.15 -26.93
C PRO A 86 21.60 -11.63 -26.77
N GLU A 87 20.56 -10.85 -27.08
CA GLU A 87 20.56 -9.37 -27.02
C GLU A 87 20.31 -8.80 -25.60
N ALA A 88 19.96 -9.65 -24.63
CA ALA A 88 19.62 -9.22 -23.27
C ALA A 88 20.82 -9.25 -22.29
N PHE A 89 22.00 -9.64 -22.78
CA PHE A 89 23.26 -9.81 -22.04
C PHE A 89 24.42 -9.29 -22.88
#